data_AF-A0A3L8R0J0-F1
#
_entry.id   AF-A0A3L8R0J0-F1
#
_cell.length_a   1.000
_cell.length_b   1.000
_cell.length_c   1.000
_cell.angle_alpha   90.00
_cell.angle_beta   90.00
_cell.angle_gamma   90.00
#
_symmetry.space_group_name_H-M   'P 1'
#
loop_
_entity.id
_entity.type
_entity.pdbx_description
1 polymer ?
#
loop_
_entity_poly.entity_id
_entity_poly.type
_entity_poly.pdbx_seq_one_letter_code
_entity_poly.pdbx_strand_id
1 'polypeptide(L)'
;MKAVIWTDVFQVLVMLAGFVAIAVRGALLVGGPAEVLSIAANGSRLNFADFSPDPRSRYTVWTFVLGGTLLWLSMYGVNQAQVQRYVACRSEREAKMALLVNQAGLFCIVASAVACGLVMFALYRHCDPLLAGAIAAPDQYMPYLVLDIFGSTPGVPGLFLACAYSGTL
;
A
#
# COMPACT_ATOMS: atom_id res chain seq x y z
N MET A 1 -23.86 10.78 6.84
CA MET A 1 -22.94 10.75 5.68
C MET A 1 -21.79 11.75 5.78
N LYS A 2 -22.02 13.06 6.02
CA LYS A 2 -20.92 14.04 6.12
C LYS A 2 -19.86 13.71 7.18
N ALA A 3 -20.26 13.26 8.37
CA ALA A 3 -19.33 12.87 9.43
C ALA A 3 -18.45 11.67 9.04
N VAL A 4 -19.05 10.65 8.41
CA VAL A 4 -18.33 9.45 7.93
C VAL A 4 -17.29 9.81 6.87
N ILE A 5 -17.62 10.71 5.94
CA ILE A 5 -16.67 11.16 4.92
C ILE A 5 -15.47 11.88 5.55
N TRP A 6 -15.70 12.69 6.59
CA TRP A 6 -14.61 13.36 7.30
C TRP A 6 -13.73 12.38 8.09
N THR A 7 -14.30 11.34 8.70
CA THR A 7 -13.51 10.31 9.36
C THR A 7 -12.68 9.51 8.36
N ASP A 8 -13.21 9.20 7.17
CA ASP A 8 -12.47 8.51 6.11
C ASP A 8 -11.27 9.35 5.62
N VAL A 9 -11.49 10.66 5.41
CA VAL A 9 -10.42 11.59 5.01
C VAL A 9 -9.32 11.63 6.07
N PHE A 10 -9.70 11.76 7.35
CA PHE A 10 -8.74 11.75 8.45
C PHE A 10 -7.94 10.44 8.50
N GLN A 11 -8.63 9.31 8.37
CA GLN A 11 -8.00 7.98 8.39
C GLN A 11 -7.00 7.82 7.25
N VAL A 12 -7.35 8.20 6.02
CA VAL A 12 -6.44 8.14 4.86
C VAL A 12 -5.21 9.02 5.07
N LEU A 13 -5.37 10.22 5.63
CA LEU A 13 -4.24 11.11 5.92
C LEU A 13 -3.29 10.50 6.96
N VAL A 14 -3.83 9.93 8.03
CA VAL A 14 -3.02 9.28 9.08
C VAL A 14 -2.32 8.04 8.53
N MET A 15 -3.00 7.22 7.73
CA MET A 15 -2.39 6.06 7.07
C MET A 15 -1.25 6.46 6.13
N LEU A 16 -1.46 7.48 5.30
CA LEU A 16 -0.44 7.96 4.36
C LEU A 16 0.77 8.52 5.11
N ALA A 17 0.54 9.32 6.15
CA ALA A 17 1.61 9.85 7.00
C ALA A 17 2.40 8.71 7.67
N GLY A 18 1.71 7.68 8.16
CA GLY A 18 2.33 6.49 8.73
C GLY A 18 3.19 5.72 7.74
N PHE A 19 2.70 5.45 6.53
CA PHE A 19 3.50 4.79 5.50
C PHE A 19 4.74 5.61 5.13
N VAL A 20 4.61 6.92 4.97
CA VAL A 20 5.77 7.78 4.70
C VAL A 20 6.76 7.75 5.85
N ALA A 21 6.29 7.82 7.10
CA ALA A 21 7.15 7.77 8.28
C ALA A 21 7.90 6.42 8.40
N ILE A 22 7.22 5.30 8.16
CA ILE A 22 7.81 3.95 8.13
C ILE A 22 8.86 3.87 7.03
N ALA A 23 8.53 4.31 5.81
CA ALA A 23 9.45 4.26 4.68
C ALA A 23 10.71 5.10 4.92
N VAL A 24 10.57 6.33 5.44
CA VAL A 24 11.70 7.21 5.73
C VAL A 24 12.55 6.64 6.86
N ARG A 25 11.93 6.30 8.00
CA ARG A 25 12.67 5.83 9.17
C ARG A 25 13.36 4.49 8.90
N GLY A 26 12.67 3.55 8.25
CA GLY A 26 13.26 2.27 7.90
C GLY A 26 14.34 2.39 6.83
N ALA A 27 14.20 3.29 5.85
CA ALA A 27 15.29 3.58 4.91
C ALA A 27 16.53 4.13 5.63
N LEU A 28 16.36 5.01 6.63
CA LEU A 28 17.48 5.51 7.45
C LEU A 28 18.17 4.40 8.24
N LEU A 29 17.42 3.41 8.76
CA LEU A 29 17.99 2.27 9.49
C LEU A 29 18.82 1.34 8.59
N VAL A 30 18.43 1.19 7.32
CA VAL A 30 19.17 0.38 6.34
C VAL A 30 20.46 1.07 5.86
N GLY A 31 20.58 2.39 6.04
CA GLY A 31 21.71 3.19 5.54
C GLY A 31 21.35 4.14 4.39
N GLY A 32 20.07 4.28 4.08
CA GLY A 32 19.52 5.25 3.12
C GLY A 32 18.61 4.61 2.06
N PRO A 33 17.82 5.43 1.34
CA PRO A 33 16.89 4.94 0.31
C PRO A 33 17.62 4.29 -0.89
N ALA A 34 18.82 4.74 -1.21
CA ALA A 34 19.63 4.14 -2.29
C ALA A 34 20.03 2.70 -1.95
N GLU A 35 20.37 2.44 -0.69
CA GLU A 35 20.75 1.10 -0.24
C GLU A 35 19.54 0.16 -0.16
N VAL A 36 18.37 0.66 0.23
CA VAL A 36 17.12 -0.13 0.14
C VAL A 36 16.87 -0.57 -1.31
N LEU A 37 17.06 0.33 -2.27
CA LEU A 37 16.83 0.03 -3.68
C LEU A 37 17.90 -0.93 -4.24
N SER A 38 19.17 -0.78 -3.84
CA SER A 38 20.26 -1.68 -4.24
C SER A 38 20.02 -3.10 -3.73
N ILE A 39 19.61 -3.25 -2.47
CA ILE A 39 19.27 -4.54 -1.86
C ILE A 39 18.05 -5.16 -2.55
N ALA A 40 17.02 -4.36 -2.84
CA ALA A 40 15.82 -4.85 -3.54
C ALA A 40 16.12 -5.30 -4.97
N ALA A 41 16.99 -4.57 -5.69
CA ALA A 41 17.46 -4.95 -7.02
C ALA A 41 18.24 -6.28 -6.97
N ASN A 42 19.21 -6.39 -6.04
CA ASN A 42 20.04 -7.57 -5.88
C ASN A 42 19.25 -8.81 -5.40
N GLY A 43 18.18 -8.60 -4.63
CA GLY A 43 17.26 -9.66 -4.18
C GLY A 43 16.25 -10.10 -5.23
N SER A 44 16.39 -9.66 -6.50
CA SER A 44 15.44 -9.94 -7.60
C SER A 44 13.99 -9.58 -7.25
N ARG A 45 13.78 -8.55 -6.42
CA ARG A 45 12.43 -8.06 -6.05
C ARG A 45 11.91 -7.01 -7.03
N LEU A 46 12.79 -6.42 -7.83
CA LEU A 46 12.47 -5.40 -8.84
C LEU A 46 12.44 -6.02 -10.24
N ASN A 47 11.43 -6.87 -10.51
CA ASN A 47 11.25 -7.48 -11.84
C ASN A 47 10.13 -6.77 -12.60
N PHE A 48 10.48 -5.69 -13.29
CA PHE A 48 9.52 -4.89 -14.06
C PHE A 48 9.23 -5.45 -15.47
N ALA A 49 10.04 -6.40 -15.94
CA ALA A 49 10.08 -6.81 -17.34
C ALA A 49 9.99 -8.35 -17.52
N ASP A 50 9.08 -9.02 -16.80
CA ASP A 50 8.74 -10.42 -17.11
C ASP A 50 7.62 -10.48 -18.17
N PHE A 51 8.02 -10.68 -19.42
CA PHE A 51 7.12 -10.80 -20.58
C PHE A 51 6.70 -12.24 -20.88
N SER A 52 6.97 -13.19 -19.98
CA SER A 52 6.59 -14.58 -20.17
C SER A 52 5.07 -14.72 -20.37
N PRO A 53 4.60 -15.39 -21.43
CA PRO A 53 3.17 -15.65 -21.65
C PRO A 53 2.65 -16.84 -20.83
N ASP A 54 3.45 -17.43 -19.94
CA ASP A 54 3.04 -18.57 -19.12
C ASP A 54 1.91 -18.16 -18.14
N PRO A 55 0.69 -18.71 -18.27
CA PRO A 55 -0.44 -18.38 -17.41
C PRO A 55 -0.26 -18.87 -15.96
N ARG A 56 0.75 -19.71 -15.68
CA ARG A 56 1.11 -20.15 -14.32
C ARG A 56 1.97 -19.12 -13.60
N SER A 57 2.61 -18.19 -14.33
CA SER A 57 3.38 -17.12 -13.70
C SER A 57 2.43 -16.08 -13.11
N ARG A 58 2.51 -15.89 -11.79
CA ARG A 58 1.59 -15.03 -11.04
C ARG A 58 1.74 -13.55 -11.40
N TYR A 59 2.96 -13.11 -11.68
CA TYR A 59 3.29 -11.71 -11.91
C TYR A 59 4.06 -11.58 -13.24
N THR A 60 3.33 -11.32 -14.32
CA THR A 60 3.90 -11.00 -15.64
C THR A 60 3.29 -9.70 -16.13
N VAL A 61 3.91 -9.11 -17.16
CA VAL A 61 3.35 -7.93 -17.83
C VAL A 61 1.93 -8.23 -18.34
N TRP A 62 1.67 -9.45 -18.80
CA TRP A 62 0.36 -9.87 -19.30
C TRP A 62 -0.69 -9.97 -18.19
N THR A 63 -0.36 -10.57 -17.04
CA THR A 63 -1.31 -10.64 -15.92
C THR A 63 -1.59 -9.25 -15.33
N PHE A 64 -0.59 -8.37 -15.33
CA PHE A 64 -0.76 -6.99 -14.87
C PHE A 64 -1.60 -6.14 -15.83
N VAL A 65 -1.32 -6.18 -17.14
CA VAL A 65 -2.06 -5.40 -18.14
C VAL A 65 -3.46 -5.96 -18.32
N LEU A 66 -3.61 -7.24 -18.69
CA LEU A 66 -4.93 -7.79 -18.98
C LEU A 66 -5.74 -8.02 -17.70
N GLY A 67 -5.17 -8.72 -16.73
CA GLY A 67 -5.84 -9.02 -15.46
C GLY A 67 -6.08 -7.76 -14.63
N GLY A 68 -5.06 -6.90 -14.50
CA GLY A 68 -5.20 -5.63 -13.79
C GLY A 68 -6.20 -4.70 -14.43
N THR A 69 -6.17 -4.49 -15.76
CA THR A 69 -7.16 -3.63 -16.43
C THR A 69 -8.58 -4.16 -16.25
N LEU A 70 -8.83 -5.46 -16.38
CA LEU A 70 -10.16 -6.04 -16.15
C LEU A 70 -10.62 -5.89 -14.70
N LEU A 71 -9.72 -6.09 -13.73
CA LEU A 71 -10.02 -5.96 -12.31
C LEU A 71 -10.37 -4.51 -11.94
N TRP A 72 -9.57 -3.54 -12.41
CA TRP A 72 -9.84 -2.12 -12.18
C TRP A 72 -11.09 -1.64 -12.92
N LEU A 73 -11.31 -2.11 -14.16
CA LEU A 73 -12.52 -1.82 -14.91
C LEU A 73 -13.76 -2.37 -14.19
N SER A 74 -13.67 -3.56 -13.61
CA SER A 74 -14.77 -4.11 -12.80
C SER A 74 -15.04 -3.24 -11.57
N MET A 75 -13.99 -2.89 -10.83
CA MET A 75 -14.11 -2.09 -9.60
C MET A 75 -14.63 -0.67 -9.82
N TYR A 76 -14.32 -0.01 -10.94
CA TYR A 76 -14.80 1.35 -11.20
C TYR A 76 -16.00 1.41 -12.14
N GLY A 77 -16.16 0.44 -13.04
CA GLY A 77 -17.20 0.44 -14.07
C GLY A 77 -18.51 -0.21 -13.64
N VAL A 78 -18.46 -1.27 -12.82
CA VAL A 78 -19.67 -2.05 -12.43
C VAL A 78 -19.90 -2.13 -10.93
N ASN A 79 -18.95 -1.71 -10.09
CA ASN A 79 -19.18 -1.70 -8.64
C ASN A 79 -20.25 -0.66 -8.28
N GLN A 80 -21.35 -1.16 -7.70
CA GLN A 80 -22.50 -0.35 -7.30
C GLN A 80 -22.11 0.87 -6.45
N ALA A 81 -21.21 0.70 -5.48
CA ALA A 81 -20.82 1.78 -4.58
C ALA A 81 -20.09 2.92 -5.31
N GLN A 82 -19.28 2.60 -6.33
CA GLN A 82 -18.58 3.60 -7.13
C GLN A 82 -19.52 4.28 -8.13
N VAL A 83 -20.38 3.51 -8.81
CA VAL A 83 -21.36 4.06 -9.75
C VAL A 83 -22.31 5.04 -9.04
N GLN A 84 -22.76 4.72 -7.83
CA GLN A 84 -23.61 5.62 -7.04
C GLN A 84 -22.91 6.94 -6.69
N ARG A 85 -21.59 6.94 -6.46
CA ARG A 85 -20.82 8.17 -6.21
C ARG A 85 -20.78 9.07 -7.45
N TYR A 86 -20.69 8.49 -8.65
CA TYR A 86 -20.68 9.27 -9.90
C TYR A 86 -22.04 9.89 -10.20
N VAL A 87 -23.13 9.15 -10.01
CA VAL A 87 -24.50 9.61 -10.28
C VAL A 87 -24.96 10.67 -9.27
N ALA A 88 -24.36 10.71 -8.07
CA ALA A 88 -24.64 11.73 -7.06
C ALA A 88 -23.97 13.09 -7.33
N CYS A 89 -23.03 13.18 -8.29
CA CYS A 89 -22.38 14.46 -8.66
C CYS A 89 -23.34 15.36 -9.45
N ARG A 90 -23.19 16.69 -9.35
CA ARG A 90 -24.10 17.64 -10.03
C ARG A 90 -23.81 17.75 -11.53
N SER A 91 -22.60 17.41 -11.96
CA SER A 91 -22.20 17.44 -13.38
C SER A 91 -21.23 16.32 -13.73
N GLU A 92 -21.19 15.97 -15.01
CA GLU A 92 -20.24 14.97 -15.55
C GLU A 92 -18.78 15.40 -15.32
N ARG A 93 -18.49 16.69 -15.40
CA ARG A 93 -17.14 17.23 -15.16
C ARG A 93 -16.71 17.02 -13.71
N GLU A 94 -17.61 17.25 -12.75
CA GLU A 94 -17.35 16.99 -11.33
C GLU A 94 -17.11 15.50 -11.07
N ALA A 95 -17.92 14.61 -11.68
CA ALA A 95 -17.74 13.16 -11.55
C ALA A 95 -16.38 12.70 -12.10
N LYS A 96 -15.98 13.20 -13.28
CA LYS A 96 -14.65 12.93 -13.87
C LYS A 96 -13.51 13.42 -12.99
N MET A 97 -13.63 14.63 -12.44
CA MET A 97 -12.61 15.17 -11.52
C MET A 97 -12.53 14.37 -10.22
N ALA A 98 -13.67 13.99 -9.63
CA ALA A 98 -13.71 13.17 -8.43
C ALA A 98 -13.01 11.82 -8.65
N LEU A 99 -13.24 11.19 -9.81
CA LEU A 99 -12.56 9.95 -10.20
C LEU A 99 -11.04 10.13 -10.32
N LEU A 100 -10.58 11.21 -10.97
CA LEU A 100 -9.14 11.48 -11.12
C LEU A 100 -8.45 11.73 -9.77
N VAL A 101 -9.09 12.49 -8.88
CA VAL A 101 -8.57 12.71 -7.52
C VAL A 101 -8.51 11.39 -6.74
N ASN A 102 -9.54 10.55 -6.85
CA ASN A 102 -9.52 9.22 -6.24
C ASN A 102 -8.38 8.35 -6.77
N GLN A 103 -8.16 8.35 -8.09
CA GLN A 103 -7.10 7.57 -8.73
C GLN A 103 -5.70 8.04 -8.29
N ALA A 104 -5.50 9.35 -8.19
CA ALA A 104 -4.25 9.93 -7.67
C ALA A 104 -4.01 9.55 -6.21
N GLY A 105 -5.04 9.64 -5.35
CA GLY A 105 -4.95 9.25 -3.95
C GLY A 105 -4.59 7.77 -3.77
N LEU A 106 -5.27 6.89 -4.52
CA LEU A 106 -4.97 5.46 -4.53
C LEU A 106 -3.53 5.18 -4.98
N PHE A 107 -3.07 5.85 -6.04
CA PHE A 107 -1.69 5.71 -6.51
C PHE A 107 -0.68 6.09 -5.43
N CYS A 108 -0.89 7.21 -4.73
CA CYS A 108 -0.03 7.64 -3.62
C CYS A 108 0.03 6.60 -2.49
N ILE A 109 -1.12 6.07 -2.09
CA ILE A 109 -1.20 5.05 -1.03
C ILE A 109 -0.46 3.77 -1.46
N VAL A 110 -0.75 3.26 -2.65
CA VAL A 110 -0.11 2.03 -3.17
C VAL A 110 1.41 2.22 -3.32
N ALA A 111 1.86 3.35 -3.86
CA ALA A 111 3.28 3.66 -3.98
C ALA A 111 3.99 3.71 -2.61
N SER A 112 3.35 4.34 -1.61
CA SER A 112 3.89 4.38 -0.25
C SER A 112 3.94 3.00 0.41
N ALA A 113 2.94 2.16 0.19
CA ALA A 113 2.91 0.78 0.68
C ALA A 113 4.00 -0.09 0.02
N VAL A 114 4.23 0.07 -1.29
CA VAL A 114 5.34 -0.60 -2.00
C VAL A 114 6.68 -0.18 -1.43
N ALA A 115 6.89 1.12 -1.19
CA ALA A 115 8.12 1.61 -0.57
C ALA A 115 8.35 0.99 0.81
N CYS A 116 7.32 0.88 1.64
CA CYS A 116 7.42 0.19 2.93
C CYS A 116 7.76 -1.30 2.77
N GLY A 117 7.17 -1.99 1.78
CA GLY A 117 7.49 -3.39 1.48
C GLY A 117 8.94 -3.61 1.06
N LEU A 118 9.53 -2.68 0.30
CA LEU A 118 10.96 -2.71 -0.05
C LEU A 118 11.85 -2.50 1.17
N VAL A 119 11.51 -1.54 2.03
CA VAL A 119 12.21 -1.28 3.29
C VAL A 119 12.15 -2.49 4.23
N MET A 120 10.98 -3.09 4.35
CA MET A 120 10.75 -4.31 5.13
C MET A 120 11.63 -5.47 4.63
N PHE A 121 11.69 -5.67 3.31
CA PHE A 121 12.56 -6.68 2.71
C PHE A 121 14.04 -6.38 3.00
N ALA A 122 14.46 -5.12 2.90
CA ALA A 122 15.84 -4.72 3.16
C ALA A 122 16.25 -4.93 4.63
N LEU A 123 15.36 -4.63 5.59
CA LEU A 123 15.59 -4.80 7.02
C LEU A 123 15.64 -6.29 7.43
N TYR A 124 14.68 -7.08 6.95
CA TYR A 124 14.53 -8.48 7.38
C TYR A 124 15.19 -9.50 6.44
N ARG A 125 16.09 -9.07 5.54
CA ARG A 125 16.75 -9.98 4.58
C ARG A 125 17.57 -11.10 5.24
N HIS A 126 18.12 -10.84 6.42
CA HIS A 126 19.02 -11.76 7.14
C HIS A 126 18.32 -12.49 8.29
N CYS A 127 17.26 -11.91 8.83
CA CYS A 127 16.49 -12.46 9.93
C CYS A 127 15.01 -12.23 9.62
N ASP A 128 14.38 -13.23 9.02
CA ASP A 128 12.97 -13.18 8.71
C ASP A 128 12.15 -13.41 9.99
N PRO A 129 11.32 -12.44 10.43
CA PRO A 129 10.52 -12.58 11.65
C PRO A 129 9.51 -13.74 11.59
N LEU A 130 9.08 -14.18 10.40
CA LEU A 130 8.19 -15.34 10.26
C LEU A 130 8.95 -16.64 10.54
N LEU A 131 10.16 -16.79 9.98
CA LEU A 131 10.99 -17.98 10.21
C LEU A 131 11.56 -18.00 11.64
N ALA A 132 11.81 -16.83 12.23
CA ALA A 132 12.23 -16.70 13.62
C ALA A 132 11.09 -16.95 14.63
N GLY A 133 9.85 -17.13 14.18
CA GLY A 133 8.69 -17.35 15.04
C GLY A 133 8.21 -16.11 15.80
N ALA A 134 8.66 -14.92 15.41
CA ALA A 134 8.22 -13.65 15.99
C ALA A 134 6.83 -13.23 15.49
N ILE A 135 6.43 -13.70 14.30
CA ILE A 135 5.07 -13.56 13.76
C ILE A 135 4.51 -14.91 13.36
N ALA A 136 3.20 -15.08 13.46
CA ALA A 136 2.50 -16.33 13.14
C ALA A 136 2.01 -16.38 11.68
N ALA A 137 1.80 -15.21 11.06
CA ALA A 137 1.22 -15.12 9.72
C ALA A 137 1.79 -13.93 8.91
N PRO A 138 1.81 -14.02 7.56
CA PRO A 138 2.41 -12.98 6.71
C PRO A 138 1.70 -11.61 6.76
N ASP A 139 0.44 -11.54 7.16
CA ASP A 139 -0.27 -10.27 7.35
C ASP A 139 0.26 -9.47 8.55
N GLN A 140 0.99 -10.11 9.46
CA GLN A 140 1.54 -9.49 10.67
C GLN A 140 2.89 -8.80 10.44
N TYR A 141 3.51 -8.91 9.26
CA TYR A 141 4.77 -8.24 8.98
C TYR A 141 4.69 -6.73 9.15
N MET A 142 3.64 -6.09 8.63
CA MET A 142 3.50 -4.64 8.69
C MET A 142 3.32 -4.14 10.13
N PRO A 143 2.40 -4.73 10.93
CA PRO A 143 2.30 -4.41 12.35
C PRO A 143 3.59 -4.62 13.13
N TYR A 144 4.30 -5.73 12.86
CA TYR A 144 5.58 -6.01 13.49
C TYR A 144 6.62 -4.93 13.15
N LEU A 145 6.76 -4.57 11.87
CA LEU A 145 7.66 -3.53 11.39
C LEU A 145 7.40 -2.17 12.07
N VAL A 146 6.12 -1.80 12.23
CA VAL A 146 5.76 -0.52 12.87
C VAL A 146 6.18 -0.53 14.34
N LEU A 147 5.95 -1.63 15.05
CA LEU A 147 6.32 -1.77 16.45
C LEU A 147 7.85 -1.78 16.65
N ASP A 148 8.57 -2.42 15.73
CA ASP A 148 10.04 -2.49 15.72
C ASP A 148 10.67 -1.11 15.47
N ILE A 149 10.21 -0.41 14.42
CA ILE A 149 10.75 0.91 14.03
C ILE A 149 10.40 2.01 15.03
N PHE A 150 9.17 2.02 15.56
CA PHE A 150 8.64 3.09 16.41
C PHE A 150 8.52 2.70 17.89
N GLY A 151 9.21 1.65 18.34
CA GLY A 151 9.17 1.20 19.74
C GLY A 151 9.56 2.28 20.77
N SER A 152 10.34 3.29 20.36
CA SER A 152 10.73 4.43 21.20
C SER A 152 9.67 5.54 21.31
N THR A 153 8.65 5.54 20.45
CA THR A 153 7.61 6.58 20.39
C THR A 153 6.25 5.99 20.71
N PRO A 154 5.86 5.90 22.00
CA PRO A 154 4.58 5.33 22.38
C PRO A 154 3.42 6.13 21.77
N GLY A 155 2.41 5.42 21.25
CA GLY A 155 1.20 6.00 20.65
C GLY A 155 1.21 6.05 19.11
N VAL A 156 2.34 6.28 18.46
CA VAL A 156 2.43 6.33 16.98
C VAL A 156 2.10 4.97 16.33
N PRO A 157 2.64 3.82 16.80
CA PRO A 157 2.25 2.51 16.29
C PRO A 157 0.77 2.22 16.45
N GLY A 158 0.22 2.54 17.64
CA GLY A 158 -1.18 2.29 17.96
C GLY A 158 -2.13 3.10 17.09
N LEU A 159 -1.81 4.37 16.85
CA LEU A 159 -2.59 5.23 15.96
C LEU A 159 -2.58 4.71 14.52
N PHE A 160 -1.41 4.33 14.00
CA PHE A 160 -1.30 3.79 12.65
C PHE A 160 -2.09 2.49 12.48
N LEU A 161 -1.93 1.55 13.42
CA LEU A 161 -2.65 0.27 13.39
C LEU A 161 -4.16 0.49 13.50
N ALA A 162 -4.61 1.34 14.42
CA ALA A 162 -6.02 1.67 14.57
C ALA A 162 -6.61 2.23 13.26
N CYS A 163 -5.91 3.14 12.59
CA CYS A 163 -6.37 3.69 11.30
C CYS A 163 -6.34 2.64 10.18
N ALA A 164 -5.32 1.78 10.13
CA ALA A 164 -5.23 0.73 9.12
C ALA A 164 -6.36 -0.30 9.25
N TYR A 165 -6.65 -0.76 10.47
CA TYR A 165 -7.74 -1.71 10.72
C TYR A 165 -9.13 -1.06 10.61
N SER A 166 -9.29 0.19 11.04
CA SER A 166 -10.53 0.95 10.86
C SER A 166 -10.91 1.07 9.38
N GLY A 167 -9.94 1.13 8.47
CA GLY A 167 -10.22 1.16 7.02
C GLY A 167 -10.61 -0.15 6.38
N THR A 168 -10.54 -1.25 7.11
CA THR A 168 -10.96 -2.58 6.64
C THR A 168 -12.37 -2.96 7.10
N LEU A 169 -12.97 -2.19 8.02
CA LEU A 169 -14.32 -2.35 8.57
C LEU A 169 -15.34 -1.54 7.77
#